data_AF-A0A090QKK1-F1
#
_entry.id   AF-A0A090QKK1-F1
#
_cell.length_a   1.000
_cell.length_b   1.000
_cell.length_c   1.000
_cell.angle_alpha   90.00
_cell.angle_beta   90.00
_cell.angle_gamma   90.00
#
_symmetry.space_group_name_H-M   'P 1'
#
loop_
_entity.id
_entity.type
_entity.pdbx_description
1 polymer ?
#
loop_
_entity_poly.entity_id
_entity_poly.type
_entity_poly.pdbx_seq_one_letter_code
_entity_poly.pdbx_strand_id
1 'polypeptide(L)'
;MKQAMNQKTKQAMKPALRIDFFHDVICGWCYVLSPRLRQLATEFDLDIHHHAFALTATRADQIDKFGSVEQAKNIIMGHWEQCAKADDAQRINVAGMRAQSFDYPISTPGWWPVKRPRNSREKRARKPRIGIILMPLPMRICMRTAILPMKTFWSQWRKRLA
;
A
#
# COMPACT_ATOMS: atom_id res chain seq x y z
N MET A 1 35.10 36.15 1.16
CA MET A 1 35.06 35.24 -0.02
C MET A 1 34.66 33.79 0.28
N LYS A 2 34.17 33.43 1.50
CA LYS A 2 33.76 32.03 1.82
C LYS A 2 32.25 31.74 1.71
N GLN A 3 31.41 32.76 1.47
CA GLN A 3 29.96 32.59 1.42
C GLN A 3 29.41 32.31 0.00
N ALA A 4 30.16 32.61 -1.07
CA ALA A 4 29.71 32.37 -2.45
C ALA A 4 29.84 30.91 -2.92
N MET A 5 30.63 30.07 -2.23
CA MET A 5 30.78 28.65 -2.60
C MET A 5 29.70 27.73 -2.01
N ASN A 6 28.84 28.23 -1.12
CA ASN A 6 27.85 27.40 -0.42
C ASN A 6 26.42 27.49 -0.99
N GLN A 7 26.19 28.36 -1.99
CA GLN A 7 24.91 28.40 -2.73
C GLN A 7 24.92 27.52 -3.99
N LYS A 8 26.09 27.25 -4.59
CA LYS A 8 26.22 26.44 -5.81
C LYS A 8 25.95 24.93 -5.59
N THR A 9 25.99 24.45 -4.36
CA THR A 9 25.71 23.05 -4.00
C THR A 9 24.26 22.79 -3.59
N LYS A 10 23.40 23.81 -3.61
CA LYS A 10 21.96 23.71 -3.32
C LYS A 10 21.07 24.27 -4.43
N GLN A 11 21.58 24.35 -5.66
CA GLN A 11 20.68 24.30 -6.80
C GLN A 11 20.12 22.88 -6.80
N ALA A 12 18.91 22.71 -6.27
CA ALA A 12 18.17 21.46 -6.30
C ALA A 12 18.16 20.99 -7.76
N MET A 13 19.00 20.02 -8.09
CA MET A 13 19.03 19.45 -9.42
C MET A 13 17.65 18.86 -9.64
N LYS A 14 16.90 19.52 -10.52
CA LYS A 14 15.62 19.01 -10.98
C LYS A 14 15.98 17.67 -11.65
N PRO A 15 15.37 16.56 -11.23
CA PRO A 15 15.66 15.25 -11.81
C PRO A 15 15.61 15.33 -13.32
N ALA A 16 16.63 14.78 -13.97
CA ALA A 16 16.87 14.95 -15.40
C ALA A 16 15.69 14.48 -16.26
N LEU A 17 14.95 13.47 -15.80
CA LEU A 17 13.77 12.96 -16.49
C LEU A 17 12.63 12.62 -15.52
N ARG A 18 11.46 13.19 -15.78
CA ARG A 18 10.22 12.84 -15.09
C ARG A 18 9.54 11.65 -15.77
N ILE A 19 9.10 10.69 -14.97
CA ILE A 19 8.30 9.53 -15.38
C ILE A 19 6.99 9.53 -14.60
N ASP A 20 5.87 9.69 -15.30
CA ASP A 20 4.54 9.53 -14.71
C ASP A 20 4.12 8.06 -14.81
N PHE A 21 4.13 7.35 -13.68
CA PHE A 21 3.79 5.93 -13.60
C PHE A 21 2.34 5.75 -13.15
N PHE A 22 1.48 5.43 -14.11
CA PHE A 22 0.08 5.10 -13.87
C PHE A 22 -0.05 3.64 -13.46
N HIS A 23 -0.68 3.39 -12.32
CA HIS A 23 -0.80 2.03 -11.80
C HIS A 23 -2.12 1.78 -11.08
N ASP A 24 -2.46 0.51 -10.99
CA ASP A 24 -3.60 0.02 -10.23
C ASP A 24 -3.11 -1.03 -9.22
N VAL A 25 -3.76 -1.06 -8.06
CA VAL A 25 -3.36 -1.88 -6.90
C VAL A 25 -3.62 -3.39 -7.06
N ILE A 26 -4.53 -3.77 -7.96
CA ILE A 26 -4.87 -5.18 -8.26
C ILE A 26 -4.28 -5.62 -9.61
N CYS A 27 -3.48 -4.79 -10.27
CA CYS A 27 -2.82 -5.13 -11.54
C CYS A 27 -1.53 -5.94 -11.32
N GLY A 28 -1.50 -7.18 -11.83
CA GLY A 28 -0.31 -8.04 -11.77
C GLY A 28 0.91 -7.45 -12.48
N TRP A 29 0.72 -6.82 -13.65
CA TRP A 29 1.82 -6.19 -14.40
C TRP A 29 2.40 -4.98 -13.66
N CYS A 30 1.57 -4.16 -13.03
CA CYS A 30 2.06 -3.06 -12.18
C CYS A 30 2.90 -3.60 -11.01
N TYR A 31 2.51 -4.75 -10.43
CA TYR A 31 3.26 -5.40 -9.35
C TYR A 31 4.65 -5.90 -9.80
N VAL A 32 4.74 -6.46 -11.00
CA VAL A 32 6.01 -6.90 -11.62
C VAL A 32 6.90 -5.71 -11.99
N LEU A 33 6.33 -4.66 -12.57
CA LEU A 33 7.09 -3.50 -13.06
C LEU A 33 7.58 -2.58 -11.93
N SER A 34 6.79 -2.44 -10.86
CA SER A 34 7.08 -1.52 -9.76
C SER A 34 8.49 -1.64 -9.15
N PRO A 35 9.02 -2.85 -8.82
CA PRO A 35 10.40 -2.98 -8.33
C PRO A 35 11.45 -2.63 -9.38
N ARG A 36 11.23 -2.96 -10.66
CA ARG A 36 12.15 -2.61 -11.74
C ARG A 36 12.27 -1.10 -11.91
N LEU A 37 11.14 -0.39 -11.82
CA LEU A 37 11.14 1.07 -11.87
C LEU A 37 11.86 1.70 -10.66
N ARG A 38 11.74 1.10 -9.47
CA ARG A 38 12.54 1.51 -8.30
C ARG A 38 14.03 1.26 -8.50
N GLN A 39 14.41 0.15 -9.11
CA GLN A 39 15.80 -0.15 -9.43
C GLN A 39 16.37 0.87 -10.43
N LEU A 40 15.65 1.17 -11.51
CA LEU A 40 16.05 2.20 -12.47
C LEU A 40 16.25 3.57 -11.82
N ALA A 41 15.42 3.92 -10.84
CA ALA A 41 15.58 5.17 -10.07
C ALA A 41 16.85 5.22 -9.20
N THR A 42 17.47 4.07 -8.92
CA THR A 42 18.78 4.02 -8.24
C THR A 42 19.96 4.14 -9.21
N GLU A 43 19.74 3.78 -10.47
CA GLU A 43 20.76 3.77 -11.53
C GLU A 43 20.78 5.06 -12.35
N PHE A 44 19.63 5.75 -12.44
CA PHE A 44 19.43 6.95 -13.25
C PHE A 44 18.76 8.06 -12.42
N ASP A 45 19.00 9.33 -12.81
CA ASP A 45 18.37 10.50 -12.19
C ASP A 45 16.91 10.69 -12.66
N LEU A 46 16.00 9.89 -12.08
CA LEU A 46 14.59 9.82 -12.46
C LEU A 46 13.65 10.38 -11.37
N ASP A 47 12.67 11.20 -11.79
CA ASP A 47 11.54 11.62 -10.96
C ASP A 47 10.31 10.78 -11.25
N ILE A 48 10.01 9.79 -10.41
CA ILE A 48 8.86 8.92 -10.64
C ILE A 48 7.64 9.44 -9.89
N HIS A 49 6.65 9.91 -10.64
CA HIS A 49 5.37 10.40 -10.14
C HIS A 49 4.34 9.27 -10.24
N HIS A 50 3.90 8.76 -9.11
CA HIS A 50 2.94 7.68 -9.04
C HIS A 50 1.51 8.20 -9.15
N HIS A 51 0.76 7.69 -10.13
CA HIS A 51 -0.66 8.01 -10.36
C HIS A 51 -1.49 6.75 -10.23
N ALA A 52 -2.18 6.61 -9.11
CA ALA A 52 -3.04 5.46 -8.89
C ALA A 52 -4.39 5.67 -9.59
N PHE A 53 -4.88 4.65 -10.31
CA PHE A 53 -6.22 4.59 -10.87
C PHE A 53 -6.90 3.27 -10.51
N ALA A 54 -8.20 3.18 -10.78
CA ALA A 54 -8.99 1.98 -10.58
C ALA A 54 -9.27 1.30 -11.93
N LEU A 55 -8.71 0.12 -12.16
CA LEU A 55 -9.06 -0.73 -13.31
C LEU A 55 -10.53 -1.14 -13.26
N THR A 56 -11.00 -1.47 -12.05
CA THR A 56 -12.38 -1.88 -11.81
C THR A 56 -12.84 -1.22 -10.52
N ALA A 57 -13.61 -0.14 -10.61
CA ALA A 57 -13.92 0.68 -9.44
C ALA A 57 -15.09 0.10 -8.64
N THR A 58 -16.06 -0.52 -9.33
CA THR A 58 -17.22 -1.15 -8.71
C THR A 58 -17.37 -2.61 -9.16
N ARG A 59 -18.21 -3.34 -8.44
CA ARG A 59 -18.61 -4.70 -8.84
C ARG A 59 -19.37 -4.71 -10.16
N ALA A 60 -20.20 -3.69 -10.41
CA ALA A 60 -20.91 -3.54 -11.67
C ALA A 60 -19.92 -3.37 -12.84
N ASP A 61 -18.88 -2.55 -12.67
CA ASP A 61 -17.82 -2.40 -13.69
C ASP A 61 -17.13 -3.74 -13.99
N GLN A 62 -16.96 -4.59 -12.96
CA GLN A 62 -16.35 -5.91 -13.13
C GLN A 62 -17.24 -6.81 -13.99
N ILE A 63 -18.53 -6.84 -13.69
CA ILE A 63 -19.51 -7.63 -14.43
C ILE A 63 -19.64 -7.11 -15.87
N ASP A 64 -19.71 -5.79 -16.05
CA ASP A 64 -19.77 -5.16 -17.37
C ASP A 64 -18.57 -5.53 -18.26
N LYS A 65 -17.36 -5.54 -17.69
CA LYS A 65 -16.12 -5.86 -18.42
C LYS A 65 -15.92 -7.35 -18.69
N PHE A 66 -16.34 -8.21 -17.77
CA PHE A 66 -15.96 -9.63 -17.77
C PHE A 66 -17.14 -10.58 -17.89
N GLY A 67 -18.38 -10.07 -17.98
CA GLY A 67 -19.63 -10.85 -18.04
C GLY A 67 -20.11 -11.33 -16.67
N SER A 68 -19.21 -11.82 -15.83
CA SER A 68 -19.50 -12.24 -14.45
C SER A 68 -18.28 -12.10 -13.55
N VAL A 69 -18.47 -12.24 -12.24
CA VAL A 69 -17.40 -12.10 -11.23
C VAL A 69 -16.51 -13.33 -11.18
N GLU A 70 -17.12 -14.49 -11.43
CA GLU A 70 -16.44 -15.78 -11.58
C GLU A 70 -15.59 -15.78 -12.85
N GLN A 71 -16.17 -15.30 -13.96
CA GLN A 71 -15.45 -15.14 -15.23
C GLN A 71 -14.32 -14.13 -15.10
N ALA A 72 -14.54 -13.01 -14.40
CA ALA A 72 -13.49 -12.04 -14.10
C ALA A 72 -12.31 -12.71 -13.39
N LYS A 73 -12.58 -13.47 -12.32
CA LYS A 73 -11.53 -14.19 -11.58
C LYS A 73 -10.77 -15.16 -12.50
N ASN A 74 -11.47 -15.95 -13.31
CA ASN A 74 -10.84 -16.91 -14.21
C ASN A 74 -9.91 -16.23 -15.23
N ILE A 75 -10.38 -15.17 -15.90
CA ILE A 75 -9.60 -14.42 -16.90
C ILE A 75 -8.39 -13.74 -16.24
N ILE A 76 -8.60 -13.05 -15.12
CA ILE A 76 -7.55 -12.31 -14.43
C ILE A 76 -6.46 -13.26 -13.91
N MET A 77 -6.82 -14.46 -13.45
CA MET A 77 -5.83 -15.47 -13.07
C MET A 77 -4.96 -15.93 -14.24
N GLY A 78 -5.51 -16.01 -15.46
CA GLY A 78 -4.70 -16.25 -16.67
C GLY A 78 -3.67 -15.14 -16.92
N HIS A 79 -4.02 -13.88 -16.69
CA HIS A 79 -3.05 -12.77 -16.76
C HIS A 79 -1.99 -12.86 -15.64
N TRP A 80 -2.39 -13.26 -14.43
CA TRP A 80 -1.45 -13.44 -13.33
C TRP A 80 -0.47 -14.58 -13.58
N GLU A 81 -0.84 -15.64 -14.29
CA GLU A 81 0.10 -16.70 -14.70
C GLU A 81 1.21 -16.15 -15.59
N GLN A 82 0.88 -15.25 -16.51
CA GLN A 82 1.88 -14.57 -17.35
C GLN A 82 2.77 -13.62 -16.53
N CYS A 83 2.17 -12.88 -15.59
CA CYS A 83 2.91 -12.01 -14.68
C CYS A 83 3.88 -12.82 -13.80
N ALA A 84 3.46 -14.00 -13.31
CA ALA A 84 4.29 -14.86 -12.47
C ALA A 84 5.53 -15.36 -13.22
N LYS A 85 5.39 -15.72 -14.51
CA LYS A 85 6.53 -16.07 -15.37
C LYS A 85 7.50 -14.90 -15.56
N ALA A 86 7.00 -13.67 -15.54
CA ALA A 86 7.79 -12.46 -15.71
C ALA A 86 8.28 -11.84 -14.39
N ASP A 87 7.92 -12.40 -13.23
CA ASP A 87 8.33 -11.86 -11.93
C ASP A 87 9.71 -12.39 -11.53
N ASP A 88 10.69 -11.52 -11.47
CA ASP A 88 12.09 -11.85 -11.14
C ASP A 88 12.21 -12.53 -9.77
N ALA A 89 11.30 -12.24 -8.84
CA ALA A 89 11.31 -12.76 -7.48
C ALA A 89 10.24 -13.84 -7.19
N GLN A 90 9.49 -14.30 -8.20
CA GLN A 90 8.50 -15.39 -8.09
C GLN A 90 7.49 -15.22 -6.94
N ARG A 91 6.97 -14.00 -6.73
CA ARG A 91 6.12 -13.62 -5.58
C ARG A 91 4.63 -13.85 -5.82
N ILE A 92 4.21 -14.07 -7.07
CA ILE A 92 2.79 -14.18 -7.44
C ILE A 92 2.27 -15.61 -7.20
N ASN A 93 1.37 -15.77 -6.22
CA ASN A 93 0.72 -17.05 -5.91
C ASN A 93 -0.64 -17.20 -6.60
N VAL A 94 -0.63 -17.63 -7.87
CA VAL A 94 -1.87 -17.82 -8.66
C VAL A 94 -2.72 -18.97 -8.13
N ALA A 95 -2.11 -20.11 -7.81
CA ALA A 95 -2.82 -21.28 -7.30
C ALA A 95 -3.54 -20.96 -5.98
N GLY A 96 -2.87 -20.24 -5.08
CA GLY A 96 -3.45 -19.79 -3.82
C GLY A 96 -4.64 -18.87 -4.01
N MET A 97 -4.59 -17.93 -4.95
CA MET A 97 -5.71 -17.02 -5.25
C MET A 97 -6.89 -17.76 -5.91
N ARG A 98 -6.62 -18.73 -6.81
CA ARG A 98 -7.65 -19.60 -7.40
C ARG A 98 -8.40 -20.41 -6.34
N ALA A 99 -7.69 -20.92 -5.35
CA ALA A 99 -8.26 -21.73 -4.28
C ALA A 99 -9.15 -20.93 -3.29
N GLN A 100 -9.10 -19.60 -3.30
CA GLN A 100 -9.95 -18.80 -2.41
C GLN A 100 -11.42 -18.86 -2.81
N SER A 101 -12.32 -18.87 -1.84
CA SER A 101 -13.78 -18.85 -2.07
C SER A 101 -14.33 -17.46 -2.41
N PHE A 102 -13.58 -16.39 -2.14
CA PHE A 102 -14.02 -15.03 -2.43
C PHE A 102 -13.78 -14.65 -3.90
N ASP A 103 -14.59 -13.69 -4.37
CA ASP A 103 -14.48 -13.08 -5.71
C ASP A 103 -13.22 -12.24 -5.85
N TYR A 104 -12.70 -12.12 -7.08
CA TYR A 104 -11.55 -11.26 -7.32
C TYR A 104 -11.82 -9.80 -6.90
N PRO A 105 -10.92 -9.16 -6.14
CA PRO A 105 -11.16 -7.83 -5.57
C PRO A 105 -11.33 -6.75 -6.64
N ILE A 106 -12.10 -5.72 -6.30
CA ILE A 106 -12.17 -4.46 -7.05
C ILE A 106 -11.06 -3.50 -6.58
N SER A 107 -10.69 -2.52 -7.41
CA SER A 107 -9.56 -1.63 -7.17
C SER A 107 -9.79 -0.62 -6.05
N THR A 108 -11.04 -0.18 -5.85
CA THR A 108 -11.37 0.97 -5.01
C THR A 108 -10.90 0.86 -3.55
N PRO A 109 -11.04 -0.29 -2.84
CA PRO A 109 -10.56 -0.40 -1.46
C PRO A 109 -9.06 -0.19 -1.31
N GLY A 110 -8.26 -0.69 -2.27
CA GLY A 110 -6.80 -0.52 -2.26
C GLY A 110 -6.34 0.81 -2.87
N TRP A 111 -7.14 1.40 -3.77
CA TRP A 111 -6.84 2.67 -4.42
C TRP A 111 -7.05 3.89 -3.50
N TRP A 112 -8.12 3.89 -2.69
CA TRP A 112 -8.47 5.03 -1.84
C TRP A 112 -7.34 5.50 -0.90
N PRO A 113 -6.59 4.60 -0.22
CA PRO A 113 -5.43 5.00 0.57
C PRO A 113 -4.33 5.67 -0.25
N VAL A 114 -4.13 5.29 -1.52
CA VAL A 114 -3.06 5.79 -2.39
C VAL A 114 -3.38 7.18 -2.96
N LYS A 115 -4.67 7.46 -3.23
CA LYS A 115 -5.10 8.80 -3.69
C LYS A 115 -4.96 9.87 -2.61
N ARG A 116 -4.89 9.50 -1.33
CA ARG A 116 -4.79 10.49 -0.26
C ARG A 116 -3.45 11.23 -0.41
N PRO A 117 -3.46 12.56 -0.59
CA PRO A 117 -2.23 13.33 -0.71
C PRO A 117 -1.36 13.09 0.54
N ARG A 118 -0.13 12.62 0.34
CA ARG A 118 0.85 12.30 1.41
C ARG A 118 1.30 13.54 2.22
N ASN A 119 0.80 14.71 1.84
CA ASN A 119 1.13 16.06 2.29
C ASN A 119 0.05 16.68 3.22
N SER A 120 -0.57 15.88 4.10
CA SER A 120 -1.46 16.39 5.16
C SER A 120 -0.85 16.37 6.58
N ARG A 121 0.44 16.04 6.73
CA ARG A 121 1.14 16.14 8.03
C ARG A 121 1.75 17.52 8.34
N GLU A 122 1.69 18.48 7.41
CA GLU A 122 2.34 19.80 7.60
C GLU A 122 1.39 21.01 7.54
N LYS A 123 0.08 20.82 7.70
CA LYS A 123 -0.89 21.93 7.87
C LYS A 123 -2.01 21.64 8.87
N ARG A 124 -1.67 21.05 10.03
CA ARG A 124 -2.56 21.12 11.21
C ARG A 124 -1.81 21.64 12.43
N ALA A 125 -1.14 22.77 12.25
CA ALA A 125 -0.92 23.72 13.34
C ALA A 125 -2.13 24.66 13.39
N ARG A 126 -2.71 24.81 14.59
CA ARG A 126 -3.84 25.67 15.02
C ARG A 126 -5.25 25.08 14.77
N LYS A 127 -6.16 24.98 15.76
CA LYS A 127 -6.35 25.77 17.00
C LYS A 127 -6.48 24.87 18.24
N PRO A 128 -6.00 25.30 19.43
CA PRO A 128 -6.41 24.69 20.69
C PRO A 128 -7.90 25.00 20.90
N ARG A 129 -8.74 23.97 21.04
CA ARG A 129 -10.02 24.15 21.71
C ARG A 129 -9.72 24.17 23.19
N ILE A 130 -9.91 25.33 23.81
CA ILE A 130 -10.08 25.46 25.26
C ILE A 130 -11.37 24.71 25.57
N GLY A 131 -11.23 23.41 25.84
CA GLY A 131 -12.26 22.60 26.48
C GLY A 131 -11.99 22.68 27.96
N ILE A 132 -12.90 23.33 28.68
CA ILE A 132 -12.93 23.41 30.13
C ILE A 132 -12.81 21.99 30.70
N ILE A 133 -11.74 21.78 31.47
CA ILE A 133 -11.51 20.57 32.26
C ILE A 133 -12.49 20.62 33.43
N LEU A 134 -13.53 19.79 33.38
CA LEU A 134 -14.24 19.39 34.58
C LEU A 134 -13.72 18.00 34.98
N MET A 135 -12.74 17.98 35.89
CA MET A 135 -12.38 16.78 36.63
C MET A 135 -13.47 16.46 37.66
N PRO A 136 -13.73 15.18 37.88
CA PRO A 136 -13.86 14.69 39.25
C PRO A 136 -12.79 13.63 39.54
N LEU A 137 -11.84 13.98 40.41
CA LEU A 137 -11.17 13.03 41.31
C LEU A 137 -12.13 12.69 42.47
N PRO A 138 -11.88 11.68 43.34
CA PRO A 138 -10.86 10.62 43.28
C PRO A 138 -11.41 9.22 43.64
N MET A 139 -10.74 8.14 43.23
CA MET A 139 -10.50 7.01 44.15
C MET A 139 -9.39 6.07 43.64
N ARG A 140 -8.27 6.14 44.36
CA ARG A 140 -7.46 5.02 44.90
C ARG A 140 -7.10 3.84 43.99
N ILE A 141 -5.82 3.82 43.62
CA ILE A 141 -4.83 2.78 44.01
C ILE A 141 -5.31 1.32 43.94
N CYS A 142 -4.77 0.57 42.97
CA CYS A 142 -4.16 -0.73 43.26
C CYS A 142 -3.12 -1.08 42.18
N MET A 143 -1.85 -0.79 42.47
CA MET A 143 -0.71 -1.45 41.83
C MET A 143 -0.72 -2.93 42.26
N ARG A 144 -0.72 -3.86 41.30
CA ARG A 144 -0.11 -5.17 41.46
C ARG A 144 0.37 -5.69 40.10
N THR A 145 1.68 -5.54 39.91
CA THR A 145 2.60 -6.50 39.26
C THR A 145 1.99 -7.76 38.66
N ALA A 146 2.14 -7.94 37.34
CA ALA A 146 2.46 -9.24 36.74
C ALA A 146 3.02 -9.04 35.32
N ILE A 147 4.36 -9.03 35.24
CA ILE A 147 5.11 -9.35 34.03
C ILE A 147 5.06 -10.87 33.89
N LEU A 148 4.59 -11.40 32.75
CA LEU A 148 4.85 -12.76 32.22
C LEU A 148 4.27 -12.86 30.78
N PRO A 149 4.76 -13.77 29.92
CA PRO A 149 5.27 -13.45 28.59
C PRO A 149 4.39 -13.97 27.44
N MET A 150 4.54 -13.35 26.26
CA MET A 150 3.94 -13.71 24.97
C MET A 150 4.40 -15.09 24.42
N LYS A 151 4.07 -16.20 25.10
CA LYS A 151 4.33 -17.57 24.59
C LYS A 151 3.11 -18.49 24.54
N THR A 152 1.91 -18.01 24.83
CA THR A 152 0.69 -18.85 24.86
C THR A 152 -0.29 -18.61 23.71
N PHE A 153 0.03 -17.74 22.74
CA PHE A 153 -0.80 -17.56 21.55
C PHE A 153 -0.57 -18.63 20.46
N TRP A 154 0.58 -19.31 20.47
CA TRP A 154 0.96 -20.31 19.46
C TRP A 154 0.51 -21.75 19.76
N SER A 155 0.07 -22.07 20.99
CA SER A 155 -0.36 -23.44 21.34
C SER A 155 -1.82 -23.74 21.03
N GLN A 156 -2.66 -22.73 20.75
CA GLN A 156 -4.07 -22.94 20.36
C GLN A 156 -4.28 -23.06 18.84
N TRP A 157 -3.28 -22.74 18.01
CA TRP A 157 -3.39 -22.81 16.54
C TRP A 157 -3.01 -24.18 15.94
N ARG A 158 -2.36 -25.05 16.71
CA ARG A 158 -1.91 -26.40 16.27
C ARG A 158 -2.94 -27.52 16.42
N LYS A 159 -4.15 -27.25 16.92
CA LYS A 159 -5.21 -28.26 17.16
C LYS A 159 -6.40 -28.17 16.18
N ARG A 160 -6.24 -27.48 15.04
CA ARG A 160 -7.25 -27.39 13.97
C ARG A 160 -6.78 -27.90 12.60
N LEU A 161 -5.70 -28.69 12.59
CA LEU A 161 -5.20 -29.40 11.39
C LEU A 161 -4.82 -30.86 11.74
N ALA A 162 -5.65 -31.50 12.55
CA ALA A 162 -5.74 -32.95 12.68
C ALA A 162 -7.20 -33.34 12.47
#